data_AF-E1ZZC5-F1
#
_entry.id   AF-E1ZZC5-F1
#
_cell.length_a   1.000
_cell.length_b   1.000
_cell.length_c   1.000
_cell.angle_alpha   90.00
_cell.angle_beta   90.00
_cell.angle_gamma   90.00
#
_symmetry.space_group_name_H-M   'P 1'
#
loop_
_entity.id
_entity.type
_entity.pdbx_description
1 polymer ?
#
loop_
_entity_poly.entity_id
_entity_poly.type
_entity_poly.pdbx_seq_one_letter_code
_entity_poly.pdbx_strand_id
1 'polypeptide(L)'
;LFNNTFSNRLLITKSTVQRTVTRFEQTGSVKDRPRAGRPKTASNDDKNIEVLQSFVENPHTSIRKTSQQCDISKSTIQRTLKKYNYHPFKIRLVQEL
;
A
#
# COMPACT_ATOMS: atom_id res chain seq x y z
N LEU A 1 -32.58 26.00 -8.51
CA LEU A 1 -33.37 25.11 -7.63
C LEU A 1 -32.63 24.76 -6.33
N PHE A 2 -31.48 24.07 -6.33
CA PHE A 2 -30.76 23.74 -5.09
C PHE A 2 -30.23 24.98 -4.31
N ASN A 3 -29.48 25.87 -4.96
CA ASN A 3 -28.96 27.06 -4.26
C ASN A 3 -30.08 28.06 -3.86
N ASN A 4 -31.19 28.09 -4.58
CA ASN A 4 -32.34 28.95 -4.26
C ASN A 4 -33.11 28.45 -3.04
N THR A 5 -33.08 27.13 -2.77
CA THR A 5 -33.74 26.51 -1.61
C THR A 5 -32.86 26.56 -0.36
N PHE A 6 -31.54 26.63 -0.51
CA PHE A 6 -30.58 26.71 0.58
C PHE A 6 -29.70 27.97 0.49
N SER A 7 -30.35 29.14 0.60
CA SER A 7 -29.73 30.46 0.41
C SER A 7 -28.67 30.85 1.46
N ASN A 8 -28.71 30.27 2.66
CA ASN A 8 -27.78 30.57 3.76
C ASN A 8 -26.46 29.78 3.71
N ARG A 9 -26.08 29.20 2.56
CA ARG A 9 -24.86 28.40 2.39
C ARG A 9 -24.07 28.84 1.17
N LEU A 10 -22.78 28.45 1.15
CA LEU A 10 -21.93 28.63 -0.02
C LEU A 10 -22.57 27.97 -1.26
N LEU A 11 -22.56 28.69 -2.38
CA LEU A 11 -23.15 28.23 -3.63
C LEU A 11 -22.47 26.95 -4.09
N ILE A 12 -23.25 25.89 -4.24
CA ILE A 12 -22.78 24.62 -4.80
C ILE A 12 -22.94 24.67 -6.31
N THR A 13 -21.92 24.23 -7.05
CA THR A 13 -22.01 24.13 -8.51
C THR A 13 -22.90 22.97 -8.94
N LYS A 14 -23.63 23.12 -10.05
CA LYS A 14 -24.49 22.06 -10.62
C LYS A 14 -23.73 20.74 -10.82
N SER A 15 -22.47 20.82 -11.25
CA SER A 15 -21.59 19.65 -11.48
C SER A 15 -21.30 18.87 -10.19
N THR A 16 -21.21 19.55 -9.04
CA THR A 16 -21.01 18.90 -7.75
C THR A 16 -22.23 18.06 -7.37
N VAL A 17 -23.43 18.63 -7.50
CA VAL A 17 -24.69 17.90 -7.24
C VAL A 17 -24.81 16.70 -8.17
N GLN A 18 -24.57 16.88 -9.46
CA GLN A 18 -24.64 15.80 -10.45
C GLN A 18 -23.66 14.67 -10.14
N ARG A 19 -22.40 14.98 -9.82
CA ARG A 19 -21.40 13.97 -9.43
C ARG A 19 -21.81 13.20 -8.18
N THR A 20 -22.43 13.87 -7.21
CA THR A 20 -22.92 13.24 -5.98
C THR A 20 -24.08 12.29 -6.27
N VAL A 21 -25.06 12.71 -7.09
CA VAL A 21 -26.20 11.87 -7.49
C VAL A 21 -25.72 10.66 -8.28
N THR A 22 -24.89 10.85 -9.31
CA THR A 22 -24.33 9.74 -10.10
C THR A 22 -23.52 8.78 -9.23
N ARG A 23 -22.76 9.29 -8.25
CA ARG A 23 -22.04 8.43 -7.31
C ARG A 23 -22.99 7.60 -6.45
N PHE A 24 -24.04 8.24 -5.93
CA PHE A 24 -25.04 7.56 -5.12
C PHE A 24 -25.78 6.48 -5.92
N GLU A 25 -26.19 6.76 -7.15
CA GLU A 25 -26.83 5.77 -8.05
C GLU A 25 -25.91 4.58 -8.35
N GLN A 26 -24.61 4.82 -8.54
CA GLN A 26 -23.64 3.78 -8.87
C GLN A 26 -23.18 2.94 -7.67
N THR A 27 -23.03 3.54 -6.49
CA THR A 27 -22.41 2.88 -5.33
C THR A 27 -23.31 2.79 -4.10
N GLY A 28 -24.54 3.29 -4.15
CA GLY A 28 -25.46 3.38 -3.01
C GLY A 28 -24.97 4.27 -1.87
N SER A 29 -23.95 5.10 -2.11
CA SER A 29 -23.23 5.84 -1.06
C SER A 29 -22.85 7.24 -1.53
N VAL A 30 -22.97 8.19 -0.61
CA VAL A 30 -22.56 9.59 -0.80
C VAL A 30 -21.06 9.79 -0.47
N LYS A 31 -20.42 8.82 0.22
CA LYS A 31 -19.00 8.91 0.60
C LYS A 31 -18.10 9.08 -0.62
N ASP A 32 -17.00 9.79 -0.44
CA ASP A 32 -15.98 9.89 -1.49
C ASP A 32 -15.43 8.52 -1.87
N ARG A 33 -15.14 8.35 -3.16
CA ARG A 33 -14.52 7.14 -3.68
C ARG A 33 -13.09 7.01 -3.12
N PRO A 34 -12.63 5.77 -2.87
CA PRO A 34 -11.23 5.56 -2.54
C PRO A 34 -10.36 6.13 -3.66
N ARG A 35 -9.35 6.92 -3.29
CA ARG A 35 -8.38 7.46 -4.25
C ARG A 35 -7.33 6.39 -4.53
N ALA A 36 -6.98 6.18 -5.81
CA ALA A 36 -5.97 5.19 -6.20
C ALA A 36 -4.57 5.48 -5.63
N GLY A 37 -4.27 6.74 -5.29
CA GLY A 37 -2.96 7.16 -4.77
C GLY A 37 -1.85 7.07 -5.82
N ARG A 38 -0.59 7.21 -5.38
CA ARG A 38 0.58 7.08 -6.25
C ARG A 38 0.94 5.59 -6.45
N PRO A 39 1.13 5.11 -7.68
CA PRO A 39 1.54 3.72 -7.92
C PRO A 39 2.94 3.47 -7.34
N LYS A 40 3.14 2.28 -6.76
CA LYS A 40 4.44 1.83 -6.27
C LYS A 40 5.20 1.18 -7.42
N THR A 41 6.30 1.78 -7.88
CA THR A 41 7.10 1.28 -9.01
C THR A 41 8.22 0.33 -8.59
N ALA A 42 8.79 0.53 -7.39
CA ALA A 42 9.96 -0.23 -6.94
C ALA A 42 9.63 -1.57 -6.23
N SER A 43 8.36 -1.82 -5.92
CA SER A 43 7.88 -2.98 -5.15
C SER A 43 6.79 -3.69 -5.94
N ASN A 44 7.10 -3.99 -7.21
CA ASN A 44 6.29 -4.90 -8.02
C ASN A 44 6.21 -6.26 -7.33
N ASP A 45 5.11 -7.00 -7.55
CA ASP A 45 4.88 -8.26 -6.84
C ASP A 45 5.97 -9.29 -7.13
N ASP A 46 6.47 -9.37 -8.36
CA ASP A 46 7.59 -10.26 -8.72
C ASP A 46 8.87 -9.94 -7.93
N LYS A 47 9.20 -8.66 -7.79
CA LYS A 47 10.36 -8.21 -7.02
C LYS A 47 10.18 -8.47 -5.52
N ASN A 48 8.94 -8.40 -5.03
CA ASN A 48 8.65 -8.77 -3.65
C ASN A 48 8.86 -10.27 -3.42
N ILE A 49 8.40 -11.11 -4.36
CA ILE A 49 8.59 -12.57 -4.29
C ILE A 49 10.08 -12.92 -4.30
N GLU A 50 10.85 -12.33 -5.22
CA GLU A 50 12.30 -12.53 -5.33
C GLU A 50 13.02 -12.20 -4.00
N VAL A 51 12.70 -11.05 -3.40
CA VAL A 51 13.25 -10.65 -2.10
C VAL A 51 12.88 -11.66 -1.02
N LEU A 52 11.60 -12.03 -0.89
CA LEU A 52 11.15 -12.95 0.15
C LEU A 52 11.80 -14.33 0.01
N GLN A 53 11.90 -14.85 -1.21
CA GLN A 53 12.55 -16.13 -1.49
C GLN A 53 14.01 -16.13 -1.04
N SER A 54 14.76 -15.04 -1.25
CA SER A 54 16.15 -14.95 -0.78
C SER A 54 16.31 -15.11 0.74
N PHE A 55 15.33 -14.66 1.54
CA PHE A 55 15.32 -14.81 3.00
C PHE A 55 14.78 -16.17 3.46
N VAL A 56 13.95 -16.84 2.64
CA VAL A 56 13.54 -18.23 2.89
C VAL A 56 14.72 -19.17 2.66
N GLU A 57 15.46 -19.00 1.57
CA GLU A 57 16.64 -19.81 1.24
C GLU A 57 17.77 -19.59 2.24
N ASN A 58 17.99 -18.34 2.66
CA ASN A 58 19.06 -17.98 3.59
C ASN A 58 18.57 -16.96 4.63
N PRO A 59 17.98 -17.41 5.77
CA PRO A 59 17.44 -16.51 6.80
C PRO A 59 18.46 -15.56 7.43
N HIS A 60 19.74 -15.90 7.35
CA HIS A 60 20.86 -15.09 7.85
C HIS A 60 21.34 -14.02 6.86
N THR A 61 20.77 -13.96 5.65
CA THR A 61 21.18 -12.95 4.67
C THR A 61 20.91 -11.53 5.17
N SER A 62 21.77 -10.59 4.79
CA SER A 62 21.59 -9.19 5.15
C SER A 62 20.80 -8.46 4.08
N ILE A 63 20.02 -7.45 4.49
CA ILE A 63 19.32 -6.53 3.58
C ILE A 63 20.29 -5.92 2.55
N ARG A 64 21.54 -5.63 2.95
CA ARG A 64 22.56 -5.09 2.05
C ARG A 64 22.95 -6.10 0.96
N LYS A 65 23.11 -7.37 1.31
CA LYS A 65 23.45 -8.43 0.35
C LYS A 65 22.30 -8.65 -0.63
N THR A 66 21.07 -8.79 -0.14
CA THR A 66 19.87 -8.94 -0.98
C THR A 66 19.67 -7.72 -1.89
N SER A 67 19.96 -6.51 -1.40
CA SER A 67 19.89 -5.27 -2.19
C SER A 67 20.80 -5.32 -3.42
N GLN A 68 22.02 -5.83 -3.26
CA GLN A 68 22.97 -5.99 -4.34
C GLN A 68 22.57 -7.13 -5.30
N GLN A 69 21.96 -8.20 -4.79
CA GLN A 69 21.55 -9.36 -5.60
C GLN A 69 20.32 -9.06 -6.47
N CYS A 70 19.29 -8.42 -5.90
CA CYS A 70 18.01 -8.19 -6.59
C CYS A 70 17.94 -6.85 -7.34
N ASP A 71 18.98 -6.01 -7.21
CA ASP A 71 19.05 -4.62 -7.67
C ASP A 71 17.88 -3.75 -7.16
N ILE A 72 17.66 -3.81 -5.84
CA ILE A 72 16.57 -3.08 -5.17
C ILE A 72 17.16 -2.26 -4.04
N SER A 73 16.67 -1.04 -3.83
CA SER A 73 17.11 -0.21 -2.71
C SER A 73 16.89 -0.91 -1.35
N LYS A 74 17.85 -0.78 -0.44
CA LYS A 74 17.74 -1.28 0.95
C LYS A 74 16.44 -0.86 1.64
N SER A 75 16.00 0.38 1.40
CA SER A 75 14.77 0.92 1.99
C SER A 75 13.50 0.20 1.50
N THR A 76 13.49 -0.22 0.23
CA THR A 76 12.38 -0.96 -0.37
C THR A 76 12.33 -2.37 0.21
N ILE A 77 13.48 -3.07 0.27
CA ILE A 77 13.57 -4.41 0.89
C ILE A 77 13.08 -4.37 2.33
N GLN A 78 13.53 -3.40 3.13
CA GLN A 78 13.07 -3.26 4.52
C GLN A 78 11.55 -3.05 4.62
N ARG A 79 10.95 -2.25 3.73
CA ARG A 79 9.49 -2.06 3.66
C ARG A 79 8.78 -3.34 3.25
N THR A 80 9.31 -4.09 2.29
CA THR A 80 8.78 -5.38 1.85
C THR A 80 8.77 -6.39 3.01
N LEU A 81 9.90 -6.56 3.70
CA LEU A 81 9.97 -7.47 4.86
C LEU A 81 8.96 -7.09 5.96
N LYS A 82 8.81 -5.79 6.26
CA LYS A 82 7.80 -5.31 7.21
C LYS A 82 6.36 -5.58 6.72
N LYS A 83 6.08 -5.38 5.43
CA LYS A 83 4.75 -5.62 4.83
C LYS A 83 4.32 -7.09 4.99
N TYR A 84 5.26 -8.02 4.88
CA TYR A 84 5.01 -9.47 4.99
C TYR A 84 5.35 -10.05 6.36
N ASN A 85 5.53 -9.21 7.39
CA ASN A 85 5.77 -9.62 8.77
C ASN A 85 7.01 -10.52 8.96
N TYR A 86 8.08 -10.29 8.20
CA TYR A 86 9.36 -10.97 8.41
C TYR A 86 10.10 -10.34 9.59
N HIS A 87 10.64 -11.20 10.46
CA HIS A 87 11.43 -10.81 11.62
C HIS A 87 12.88 -11.25 11.46
N PRO A 88 13.86 -10.56 12.08
CA PRO A 88 15.23 -11.03 12.13
C PRO A 88 15.30 -12.46 12.65
N PHE A 89 16.02 -13.31 11.93
CA PHE A 89 16.18 -14.71 12.32
C PHE A 89 17.01 -14.80 13.61
N LYS A 90 16.46 -15.49 14.63
CA LYS A 90 17.10 -15.72 15.92
C LYS A 90 17.18 -17.22 16.19
N ILE A 91 18.39 -17.77 16.18
CA ILE A 91 18.64 -19.16 16.59
C ILE A 91 18.28 -19.29 18.07
N ARG A 92 17.49 -20.30 18.43
CA ARG A 92 17.27 -20.74 19.81
C ARG A 92 17.92 -22.11 19.98
N LEU A 93 19.03 -22.17 20.72
CA LEU A 93 19.63 -23.42 21.14
C LEU A 93 18.80 -23.94 22.33
N VAL A 94 18.12 -25.08 22.15
CA VAL A 94 17.22 -25.67 23.16
C VAL A 94 17.85 -26.88 23.86
N GLN A 95 18.97 -27.39 23.34
CA GLN A 95 19.76 -28.46 23.95
C GLN A 95 21.25 -28.14 23.84
N GLU A 96 21.94 -28.26 24.97
CA GLU A 96 23.39 -28.48 25.01
C GLU A 96 23.60 -29.99 25.22
N LEU A 97 24.55 -30.57 24.47
CA LEU A 97 24.95 -31.98 24.59
C LEU A 97 26.01 -32.13 25.68
#